data_AF-A0A534Q592-F1
#
_entry.id   AF-A0A534Q592-F1
#
_cell.length_a   1.000
_cell.length_b   1.000
_cell.length_c   1.000
_cell.angle_alpha   90.00
_cell.angle_beta   90.00
_cell.angle_gamma   90.00
#
_symmetry.space_group_name_H-M   'P 1'
#
loop_
_entity.id
_entity.type
_entity.pdbx_description
1 polymer ?
#
loop_
_entity_poly.entity_id
_entity_poly.type
_entity_poly.pdbx_seq_one_letter_code
_entity_poly.pdbx_strand_id
1 'polypeptide(L)'
;MKTVALLLLCAFAAAAQERARVDLADEADLHFEMGTERFRAHDYRSALEHFLLSNRLVPNRNVVFDIAETFAQLKAYPDAYRYYIQALEQETDEKERARIEKAIARVTASVAVLRVRTEPPGATLYIDRKDLGARGSSPSVLAFAPGKYQVLAELPGYEPASSAPIDAKLGSDIDV
;
A
#
# COMPACT_ATOMS: atom_id res chain seq x y z
N MET A 1 5.10 40.88 -27.48
CA MET A 1 6.16 40.53 -26.51
C MET A 1 5.66 39.71 -25.31
N LYS A 2 4.42 39.85 -24.83
CA LYS A 2 3.90 39.03 -23.70
C LYS A 2 3.66 37.54 -24.04
N THR A 3 3.29 37.22 -25.28
CA THR A 3 3.01 35.84 -25.74
C THR A 3 4.25 34.98 -25.95
N VAL A 4 5.38 35.56 -26.38
CA VAL A 4 6.65 34.84 -26.54
C VAL A 4 7.27 34.51 -25.18
N ALA A 5 7.13 35.40 -24.19
CA ALA A 5 7.58 35.15 -22.82
C ALA A 5 6.80 34.02 -22.12
N LEU A 6 5.50 33.86 -22.42
CA LEU A 6 4.67 32.80 -21.86
C LEU A 6 5.03 31.41 -22.44
N LEU A 7 5.32 31.33 -23.74
CA LEU A 7 5.73 30.08 -24.40
C LEU A 7 7.12 29.60 -23.95
N LEU A 8 8.06 30.52 -23.70
CA LEU A 8 9.39 30.18 -23.16
C LEU A 8 9.33 29.71 -21.69
N LEU A 9 8.43 30.26 -20.87
CA LEU A 9 8.23 29.79 -19.49
C LEU A 9 7.64 28.36 -19.44
N CYS A 10 6.70 28.04 -20.31
CA CYS A 10 6.09 26.70 -20.38
C CYS A 10 7.09 25.62 -20.83
N ALA A 11 7.98 25.93 -21.78
CA ALA A 11 8.98 24.99 -22.25
C ALA A 11 10.05 24.67 -21.19
N PHE A 12 10.45 25.65 -20.39
CA PHE A 12 11.42 25.46 -19.31
C PHE A 12 10.85 24.63 -18.15
N ALA A 13 9.58 24.88 -17.79
CA ALA A 13 8.88 24.10 -16.77
C ALA A 13 8.70 22.63 -17.17
N ALA A 14 8.40 22.34 -18.45
CA ALA A 14 8.28 20.98 -18.96
C ALA A 14 9.61 20.22 -18.91
N ALA A 15 10.71 20.85 -19.34
CA ALA A 15 12.03 20.23 -19.32
C ALA A 15 12.55 19.98 -17.89
N ALA A 16 12.31 20.91 -16.95
CA ALA A 16 12.67 20.74 -15.55
C ALA A 16 11.88 19.61 -14.87
N GLN A 17 10.58 19.49 -15.17
CA GLN A 17 9.74 18.43 -14.63
C GLN A 17 10.11 17.05 -15.19
N GLU A 18 10.47 16.97 -16.47
CA GLU A 18 10.92 15.71 -17.06
C GLU A 18 12.26 15.27 -16.48
N ARG A 19 13.21 16.20 -16.32
CA ARG A 19 14.49 15.90 -15.68
C ARG A 19 14.31 15.43 -14.24
N ALA A 20 13.48 16.10 -13.44
CA ALA A 20 13.17 15.66 -12.08
C ALA A 20 12.53 14.26 -12.04
N ARG A 21 11.67 13.90 -13.01
CA ARG A 21 11.11 12.54 -13.13
C ARG A 21 12.16 11.50 -13.48
N VAL A 22 13.08 11.83 -14.39
CA VAL A 22 14.21 10.95 -14.75
C VAL A 22 15.13 10.75 -13.54
N ASP A 23 15.49 11.83 -12.83
CA ASP A 23 16.31 11.74 -11.63
C ASP A 23 15.63 10.86 -10.55
N LEU A 24 14.30 11.00 -10.37
CA LEU A 24 13.52 10.13 -9.48
C LEU A 24 13.48 8.67 -9.94
N ALA A 25 13.49 8.41 -11.25
CA ALA A 25 13.52 7.05 -11.79
C ALA A 25 14.87 6.38 -11.54
N ASP A 26 15.98 7.09 -11.79
CA ASP A 26 17.33 6.61 -11.50
C ASP A 26 17.52 6.30 -10.00
N GLU A 27 17.01 7.18 -9.12
CA GLU A 27 17.01 6.94 -7.67
C GLU A 27 16.13 5.73 -7.28
N ALA A 28 14.95 5.59 -7.88
CA ALA A 28 14.06 4.46 -7.62
C ALA A 28 14.69 3.12 -8.03
N ASP A 29 15.39 3.09 -9.17
CA ASP A 29 16.09 1.92 -9.69
C ASP A 29 17.26 1.53 -8.77
N LEU A 30 18.06 2.50 -8.32
CA LEU A 30 19.12 2.25 -7.34
C LEU A 30 18.56 1.64 -6.06
N HIS A 31 17.48 2.21 -5.51
CA HIS A 31 16.82 1.64 -4.34
C HIS A 31 16.26 0.24 -4.61
N PHE A 32 15.69 -0.02 -5.79
CA PHE A 32 15.20 -1.34 -6.15
C PHE A 32 16.30 -2.39 -6.22
N GLU A 33 17.44 -2.06 -6.82
CA GLU A 33 18.62 -2.93 -6.89
C GLU A 33 19.15 -3.26 -5.49
N MET A 34 19.34 -2.24 -4.64
CA MET A 34 19.76 -2.43 -3.26
C MET A 34 18.76 -3.30 -2.48
N GLY A 35 17.46 -3.09 -2.66
CA GLY A 35 16.42 -3.91 -2.05
C GLY A 35 16.54 -5.38 -2.46
N THR A 36 16.75 -5.63 -3.76
CA THR A 36 16.93 -6.97 -4.33
C THR A 36 18.17 -7.67 -3.78
N GLU A 37 19.29 -6.96 -3.68
CA GLU A 37 20.53 -7.48 -3.10
C GLU A 37 20.36 -7.85 -1.63
N ARG A 38 19.76 -6.96 -0.83
CA ARG A 38 19.50 -7.20 0.60
C ARG A 38 18.54 -8.37 0.81
N PHE A 39 17.51 -8.47 -0.03
CA PHE A 39 16.55 -9.58 0.02
C PHE A 39 17.25 -10.92 -0.24
N ARG A 40 18.10 -10.98 -1.27
CA ARG A 40 18.91 -12.18 -1.59
C ARG A 40 19.89 -12.53 -0.47
N ALA A 41 20.38 -11.54 0.27
CA ALA A 41 21.22 -11.72 1.44
C ALA A 41 20.43 -12.11 2.71
N HIS A 42 19.12 -12.33 2.63
CA HIS A 42 18.20 -12.56 3.76
C HIS A 42 18.13 -11.40 4.77
N ASP A 43 18.65 -10.22 4.41
CA ASP A 43 18.51 -8.99 5.17
C ASP A 43 17.19 -8.30 4.81
N TYR A 44 16.08 -8.92 5.23
CA TYR A 44 14.74 -8.50 4.87
C TYR A 44 14.37 -7.12 5.42
N ARG A 45 14.97 -6.68 6.54
CA ARG A 45 14.68 -5.35 7.09
C ARG A 45 15.25 -4.25 6.20
N SER A 46 16.51 -4.37 5.80
CA SER A 46 17.12 -3.42 4.88
C SER A 46 16.47 -3.50 3.49
N ALA A 47 16.13 -4.70 3.02
CA ALA A 47 15.41 -4.87 1.76
C ALA A 47 14.09 -4.10 1.74
N LEU A 48 13.31 -4.21 2.83
CA LEU A 48 12.02 -3.55 2.96
C LEU A 48 12.16 -2.02 2.90
N GLU A 49 13.16 -1.46 3.59
CA GLU A 49 13.43 -0.02 3.55
C GLU A 49 13.67 0.46 2.11
N HIS A 50 14.55 -0.24 1.40
CA HIS A 50 14.88 0.09 0.02
C HIS A 50 13.69 -0.05 -0.93
N PHE A 51 12.92 -1.13 -0.85
CA PHE A 51 11.73 -1.29 -1.70
C PHE A 51 10.65 -0.23 -1.41
N LEU A 52 10.44 0.15 -0.14
CA LEU A 52 9.52 1.22 0.23
C LEU A 52 9.97 2.58 -0.33
N LEU A 53 11.27 2.87 -0.30
CA LEU A 53 11.83 4.09 -0.89
C LEU A 53 11.67 4.09 -2.41
N SER A 54 12.03 3.00 -3.08
CA SER A 54 11.84 2.83 -4.53
C SER A 54 10.39 3.09 -4.94
N ASN A 55 9.41 2.42 -4.29
CA ASN A 55 8.00 2.59 -4.61
C ASN A 55 7.43 3.99 -4.23
N ARG A 56 8.06 4.70 -3.29
CA ARG A 56 7.69 6.09 -2.96
C ARG A 56 8.15 7.06 -4.05
N LEU A 57 9.34 6.84 -4.60
CA LEU A 57 9.91 7.65 -5.68
C LEU A 57 9.16 7.40 -6.99
N VAL A 58 9.00 6.12 -7.36
CA VAL A 58 8.25 5.69 -8.54
C VAL A 58 7.33 4.52 -8.16
N PRO A 59 6.01 4.75 -7.99
CA PRO A 59 5.07 3.69 -7.69
C PRO A 59 5.06 2.59 -8.76
N ASN A 60 5.32 1.35 -8.35
CA ASN A 60 5.44 0.21 -9.26
C ASN A 60 4.87 -1.06 -8.61
N ARG A 61 3.90 -1.69 -9.29
CA ARG A 61 3.21 -2.90 -8.79
C ARG A 61 4.15 -4.07 -8.48
N ASN A 62 5.23 -4.23 -9.26
CA ASN A 62 6.18 -5.32 -9.06
C ASN A 62 6.93 -5.10 -7.74
N VAL A 63 7.32 -3.85 -7.49
CA VAL A 63 7.94 -3.46 -6.21
C VAL A 63 6.95 -3.61 -5.05
N VAL A 64 5.67 -3.31 -5.26
CA VAL A 64 4.60 -3.58 -4.26
C VAL A 64 4.53 -5.07 -3.90
N PHE A 65 4.64 -5.97 -4.87
CA PHE A 65 4.72 -7.40 -4.61
C PHE A 65 5.99 -7.78 -3.83
N ASP A 66 7.14 -7.21 -4.18
CA ASP A 66 8.40 -7.47 -3.45
C ASP A 66 8.36 -6.93 -2.01
N ILE A 67 7.70 -5.79 -1.77
CA ILE A 67 7.39 -5.29 -0.41
C ILE A 67 6.55 -6.34 0.34
N ALA A 68 5.50 -6.88 -0.28
CA ALA A 68 4.64 -7.89 0.33
C ALA A 68 5.40 -9.19 0.67
N GLU A 69 6.21 -9.70 -0.24
CA GLU A 69 7.08 -10.87 0.00
C GLU A 69 8.08 -10.59 1.13
N THR A 70 8.65 -9.39 1.19
CA THR A 70 9.58 -9.00 2.26
C THR A 70 8.91 -8.97 3.63
N PHE A 71 7.69 -8.41 3.75
CA PHE A 71 6.91 -8.52 4.98
C PHE A 71 6.57 -9.97 5.34
N ALA A 72 6.27 -10.82 4.35
CA ALA A 72 5.99 -12.23 4.59
C ALA A 72 7.21 -12.97 5.15
N GLN A 73 8.42 -12.68 4.65
CA GLN A 73 9.67 -13.23 5.20
C GLN A 73 9.93 -12.77 6.63
N LEU A 74 9.57 -11.52 6.94
CA LEU A 74 9.61 -10.97 8.31
C LEU A 74 8.50 -11.51 9.23
N LYS A 75 7.60 -12.36 8.72
CA LYS A 75 6.39 -12.87 9.41
C LYS A 75 5.42 -11.75 9.84
N ALA A 76 5.54 -10.58 9.24
CA ALA A 76 4.59 -9.48 9.37
C ALA A 76 3.41 -9.71 8.41
N TYR A 77 2.68 -10.79 8.65
CA TYR A 77 1.61 -11.25 7.75
C TYR A 77 0.48 -10.25 7.53
N PRO A 78 0.06 -9.43 8.53
CA PRO A 78 -0.91 -8.36 8.29
C PRO A 78 -0.50 -7.37 7.21
N ASP A 79 0.75 -6.88 7.26
CA ASP A 79 1.30 -5.98 6.25
C ASP A 79 1.49 -6.67 4.91
N ALA A 80 2.00 -7.92 4.92
CA ALA A 80 2.15 -8.70 3.71
C ALA A 80 0.81 -8.88 2.98
N TYR A 81 -0.24 -9.28 3.69
CA TYR A 81 -1.58 -9.46 3.13
C TYR A 81 -2.08 -8.17 2.47
N ARG A 82 -1.96 -7.04 3.17
CA ARG A 82 -2.38 -5.73 2.64
C ARG A 82 -1.66 -5.39 1.34
N TYR A 83 -0.33 -5.53 1.29
CA TYR A 83 0.43 -5.22 0.08
C TYR A 83 0.18 -6.22 -1.06
N TYR A 84 -0.11 -7.50 -0.78
CA TYR A 84 -0.54 -8.43 -1.83
C TYR A 84 -1.89 -8.05 -2.44
N ILE A 85 -2.86 -7.63 -1.63
CA ILE A 85 -4.15 -7.13 -2.15
C ILE A 85 -3.92 -5.92 -3.04
N GLN A 86 -3.08 -4.98 -2.61
CA GLN A 86 -2.71 -3.81 -3.42
C GLN A 86 -2.03 -4.20 -4.74
N ALA A 87 -1.12 -5.19 -4.73
CA ALA A 87 -0.51 -5.71 -5.94
C ALA A 87 -1.53 -6.35 -6.89
N LEU A 88 -2.64 -6.90 -6.36
CA LEU A 88 -3.68 -7.58 -7.13
C LEU A 88 -4.71 -6.63 -7.76
N GLU A 89 -5.02 -5.48 -7.13
CA GLU A 89 -6.16 -4.61 -7.45
C GLU A 89 -6.25 -4.18 -8.93
N GLN A 90 -5.13 -4.10 -9.64
CA GLN A 90 -5.07 -3.68 -11.05
C GLN A 90 -4.26 -4.65 -11.91
N GLU A 91 -3.99 -5.87 -11.41
CA GLU A 91 -3.25 -6.86 -12.18
C GLU A 91 -4.15 -7.55 -13.20
N THR A 92 -3.71 -7.54 -14.46
CA THR A 92 -4.48 -8.04 -15.61
C THR A 92 -3.89 -9.32 -16.18
N ASP A 93 -2.59 -9.57 -15.96
CA ASP A 93 -1.93 -10.80 -16.41
C ASP A 93 -2.38 -11.97 -15.53
N GLU A 94 -3.06 -12.96 -16.13
CA GLU A 94 -3.65 -14.08 -15.41
C GLU A 94 -2.63 -14.89 -14.60
N LYS A 95 -1.39 -15.01 -15.11
CA LYS A 95 -0.34 -15.79 -14.46
C LYS A 95 0.20 -15.07 -13.24
N GLU A 96 0.48 -13.77 -13.34
CA GLU A 96 0.90 -12.96 -12.20
C GLU A 96 -0.22 -12.83 -11.17
N ARG A 97 -1.48 -12.68 -11.60
CA ARG A 97 -2.62 -12.72 -10.68
C ARG A 97 -2.66 -14.04 -9.88
N ALA A 98 -2.57 -15.19 -10.55
CA ALA A 98 -2.58 -16.49 -9.89
C ALA A 98 -1.41 -16.67 -8.91
N ARG A 99 -0.24 -16.10 -9.24
CA ARG A 99 0.92 -16.05 -8.34
C ARG A 99 0.62 -15.23 -7.08
N ILE A 100 0.03 -14.05 -7.23
CA ILE A 100 -0.35 -13.16 -6.12
C ILE A 100 -1.43 -13.80 -5.25
N GLU A 101 -2.47 -14.38 -5.85
CA GLU A 101 -3.54 -15.10 -5.14
C GLU A 101 -2.98 -16.27 -4.31
N LYS A 102 -2.04 -17.03 -4.88
CA LYS A 102 -1.33 -18.08 -4.13
C LYS A 102 -0.55 -17.49 -2.96
N ALA A 103 0.07 -16.32 -3.13
CA ALA A 103 0.79 -15.63 -2.04
C ALA A 103 -0.14 -15.15 -0.93
N ILE A 104 -1.29 -14.58 -1.28
CA ILE A 104 -2.36 -14.22 -0.35
C ILE A 104 -2.78 -15.45 0.45
N ALA A 105 -3.10 -16.56 -0.23
CA ALA A 105 -3.54 -17.79 0.42
C ALA A 105 -2.54 -18.34 1.46
N ARG A 106 -1.22 -18.17 1.25
CA ARG A 106 -0.19 -18.56 2.23
C ARG A 106 -0.28 -17.80 3.54
N VAL A 107 -0.71 -16.54 3.51
CA VAL A 107 -0.71 -15.65 4.68
C VAL A 107 -2.11 -15.46 5.27
N THR A 108 -3.19 -15.76 4.54
CA THR A 108 -4.58 -15.60 5.01
C THR A 108 -4.86 -16.28 6.35
N ALA A 109 -4.38 -17.51 6.57
CA ALA A 109 -4.60 -18.23 7.82
C ALA A 109 -3.86 -17.59 9.03
N SER A 110 -2.91 -16.71 8.77
CA SER A 110 -2.08 -16.03 9.79
C SER A 110 -2.56 -14.61 10.10
N VAL A 111 -3.69 -14.18 9.54
CA VAL A 111 -4.25 -12.84 9.74
C VAL A 111 -5.75 -12.91 10.02
N ALA A 112 -6.29 -11.86 10.63
CA ALA A 112 -7.71 -11.57 10.65
C ALA A 112 -8.00 -10.46 9.62
N VAL A 113 -8.96 -10.68 8.74
CA VAL A 113 -9.32 -9.76 7.65
C VAL A 113 -10.60 -9.03 8.01
N LEU A 114 -10.58 -7.70 7.87
CA LEU A 114 -11.72 -6.81 8.00
C LEU A 114 -11.98 -6.16 6.64
N ARG A 115 -13.16 -6.41 6.07
CA ARG A 115 -13.65 -5.80 4.83
C ARG A 115 -14.56 -4.64 5.20
N VAL A 116 -13.97 -3.45 5.25
CA VAL A 116 -14.65 -2.25 5.73
C VAL A 116 -15.34 -1.55 4.58
N ARG A 117 -16.64 -1.28 4.74
CA ARG A 117 -17.45 -0.46 3.83
C ARG A 117 -18.19 0.62 4.62
N THR A 118 -18.42 1.75 3.97
CA THR A 118 -19.14 2.89 4.53
C THR A 118 -20.13 3.38 3.50
N GLU A 119 -21.22 3.95 3.98
CA GLU A 119 -22.20 4.66 3.16
C GLU A 119 -22.26 6.12 3.66
N PRO A 120 -21.80 7.10 2.86
CA PRO A 120 -21.24 6.96 1.51
C PRO A 120 -19.83 6.33 1.50
N PRO A 121 -19.37 5.82 0.34
CA PRO A 121 -17.99 5.39 0.18
C PRO A 121 -17.02 6.58 0.22
N GLY A 122 -15.73 6.29 0.40
CA GLY A 122 -14.66 7.29 0.42
C GLY A 122 -14.31 7.82 1.81
N ALA A 123 -14.97 7.35 2.87
CA ALA A 123 -14.62 7.73 4.24
C ALA A 123 -13.19 7.29 4.58
N THR A 124 -12.45 8.16 5.25
CA THR A 124 -11.13 7.86 5.81
C THR A 124 -11.30 6.93 7.01
N LEU A 125 -10.57 5.83 7.01
CA LEU A 125 -10.66 4.78 8.01
C LEU A 125 -9.50 4.86 9.01
N TYR A 126 -9.80 4.76 10.29
CA TYR A 126 -8.86 4.62 11.39
C TYR A 126 -9.18 3.38 12.22
N ILE A 127 -8.20 2.86 12.93
CA ILE A 127 -8.35 1.66 13.76
C ILE A 127 -7.98 2.02 15.19
N ASP A 128 -8.92 1.78 16.09
CA ASP A 128 -8.91 2.07 17.52
C ASP A 128 -8.81 3.55 17.88
N ARG A 129 -7.85 4.28 17.30
CA ARG A 129 -7.63 5.70 17.55
C ARG A 129 -7.13 6.44 16.31
N LYS A 130 -7.50 7.72 16.22
CA LYS A 130 -7.15 8.59 15.08
C LYS A 130 -5.69 9.05 15.06
N ASP A 131 -5.04 9.12 16.22
CA ASP A 131 -3.66 9.59 16.38
C ASP A 131 -2.62 8.63 15.76
N LEU A 132 -3.00 7.38 15.50
CA LEU A 132 -2.16 6.39 14.82
C LEU A 132 -2.12 6.54 13.29
N GLY A 133 -2.86 7.53 12.75
CA GLY A 133 -2.97 7.79 11.33
C GLY A 133 -4.02 6.94 10.62
N ALA A 134 -4.40 7.38 9.43
CA ALA A 134 -5.37 6.68 8.59
C ALA A 134 -4.80 5.33 8.11
N ARG A 135 -5.68 4.33 8.01
CA ARG A 135 -5.35 2.98 7.53
C ARG A 135 -5.85 2.70 6.11
N GLY A 136 -6.67 3.59 5.55
CA GLY A 136 -7.18 3.51 4.19
C GLY A 136 -8.42 4.37 4.01
N SER A 137 -9.04 4.25 2.85
CA SER A 137 -10.36 4.83 2.59
C SER A 137 -11.33 3.72 2.22
N SER A 138 -12.58 3.83 2.66
CA SER A 138 -13.62 2.86 2.34
C SER A 138 -14.00 2.89 0.85
N PRO A 139 -14.19 1.74 0.19
CA PRO A 139 -14.04 0.38 0.73
C PRO A 139 -12.57 -0.03 0.86
N SER A 140 -12.23 -0.75 1.93
CA SER A 140 -10.86 -1.22 2.17
C SER A 140 -10.83 -2.63 2.76
N VAL A 141 -9.80 -3.40 2.40
CA VAL A 141 -9.49 -4.68 3.04
C VAL A 141 -8.29 -4.46 3.96
N LEU A 142 -8.49 -4.66 5.26
CA LEU A 142 -7.48 -4.46 6.28
C LEU A 142 -7.19 -5.79 6.98
N ALA A 143 -5.91 -6.13 7.14
CA ALA A 143 -5.49 -7.34 7.83
C ALA A 143 -4.80 -6.99 9.15
N PHE A 144 -5.02 -7.80 10.19
CA PHE A 144 -4.46 -7.59 11.52
C PHE A 144 -4.02 -8.90 12.17
N ALA A 145 -3.19 -8.77 13.20
CA ALA A 145 -3.02 -9.84 14.18
C ALA A 145 -4.36 -10.06 14.92
N PRO A 146 -4.62 -11.26 15.47
CA PRO A 146 -5.82 -11.49 16.26
C PRO A 146 -5.87 -10.55 17.46
N GLY A 147 -7.05 -10.02 17.75
CA GLY A 147 -7.23 -8.96 18.73
C GLY A 147 -8.63 -8.35 18.66
N LYS A 148 -8.87 -7.34 19.49
CA LYS A 148 -10.11 -6.56 19.44
C LYS A 148 -9.84 -5.22 18.78
N TYR A 149 -10.62 -4.89 17.76
CA TYR A 149 -10.46 -3.66 17.01
C TYR A 149 -11.77 -2.88 16.93
N GLN A 150 -11.65 -1.56 16.85
CA GLN A 150 -12.77 -0.69 16.50
C GLN A 150 -12.41 0.07 15.22
N VAL A 151 -13.32 0.05 14.26
CA VAL A 151 -13.17 0.84 13.03
C VAL A 151 -13.83 2.19 13.24
N LEU A 152 -13.07 3.25 12.99
CA LEU A 152 -13.56 4.63 12.99
C LEU A 152 -13.54 5.14 11.55
N ALA A 153 -14.59 5.86 11.14
CA ALA A 153 -14.72 6.38 9.79
C ALA A 153 -15.08 7.87 9.81
N GLU A 154 -14.43 8.66 8.95
CA GLU A 154 -14.70 10.08 8.78
C GLU A 154 -14.80 10.46 7.32
N LEU A 155 -15.84 11.22 6.97
CA LEU A 155 -16.03 11.76 5.64
C LEU A 155 -16.43 13.24 5.77
N PRO A 156 -15.74 14.19 5.09
CA PRO A 156 -16.11 15.60 5.15
C PRO A 156 -17.59 15.83 4.82
N GLY A 157 -18.28 16.57 5.68
CA GLY A 157 -19.73 16.83 5.55
C GLY A 157 -20.63 15.77 6.19
N TYR A 158 -20.07 14.75 6.85
CA TYR A 158 -20.80 13.70 7.56
C TYR A 158 -20.33 13.62 9.02
N GLU A 159 -21.21 13.15 9.90
CA GLU A 159 -20.85 12.82 11.28
C GLU A 159 -19.88 11.62 11.32
N PRO A 160 -18.86 11.63 12.19
CA PRO A 160 -17.98 10.48 12.38
C PRO A 160 -18.76 9.22 12.79
N ALA A 161 -18.39 8.08 12.21
CA ALA A 161 -18.97 6.79 12.52
C ALA A 161 -17.96 5.88 13.23
N SER A 162 -18.46 4.96 14.05
CA SER A 162 -17.65 3.95 14.73
C SER A 162 -18.38 2.62 14.73
N SER A 163 -17.65 1.54 14.47
CA SER A 163 -18.17 0.18 14.63
C SER A 163 -18.30 -0.18 16.12
N ALA A 164 -19.06 -1.24 16.41
CA ALA A 164 -18.89 -1.98 17.66
C ALA A 164 -17.47 -2.61 17.70
N PRO A 165 -16.96 -2.98 18.89
CA PRO A 165 -15.71 -3.74 18.99
C PRO A 165 -15.81 -5.08 18.25
N ILE A 166 -14.86 -5.35 17.37
CA ILE A 166 -14.76 -6.54 16.54
C ILE A 166 -13.73 -7.48 17.16
N ASP A 167 -14.13 -8.71 17.48
CA ASP A 167 -13.23 -9.77 17.94
C ASP A 167 -12.62 -10.49 16.74
N ALA A 168 -11.46 -10.02 16.30
CA ALA A 168 -10.76 -10.49 15.12
C ALA A 168 -9.88 -11.71 15.47
N LYS A 169 -10.14 -12.84 14.81
CA LYS A 169 -9.44 -14.12 15.05
C LYS A 169 -8.61 -14.52 13.84
N LEU A 170 -7.57 -15.33 14.05
CA LEU A 170 -6.79 -15.87 12.92
C LEU A 170 -7.70 -16.59 11.93
N GLY A 171 -7.50 -16.30 10.65
CA GLY A 171 -8.28 -16.84 9.54
C GLY A 171 -9.70 -16.29 9.43
N SER A 172 -10.12 -15.35 10.29
CA SER A 172 -11.42 -14.69 10.14
C SER A 172 -11.41 -13.72 8.95
N ASP A 173 -12.56 -13.62 8.29
CA ASP A 173 -12.85 -12.64 7.24
C ASP A 173 -14.21 -12.03 7.59
N ILE A 174 -14.20 -10.75 7.99
CA ILE A 174 -15.32 -10.08 8.66
C ILE A 174 -15.71 -8.85 7.84
N ASP A 175 -16.95 -8.78 7.39
CA ASP A 175 -17.51 -7.55 6.83
C ASP A 175 -17.86 -6.56 7.95
N VAL A 176 -17.43 -5.31 7.77
CA VAL A 176 -17.59 -4.21 8.74
C VAL A 176 -18.26 -3.02 8.08
#